data_AF-A0A520R1Q7-F1
#
_entry.id   AF-A0A520R1Q7-F1
#
_cell.length_a   1.000
_cell.length_b   1.000
_cell.length_c   1.000
_cell.angle_alpha   90.00
_cell.angle_beta   90.00
_cell.angle_gamma   90.00
#
_symmetry.space_group_name_H-M   'P 1'
#
loop_
_entity.id
_entity.type
_entity.pdbx_description
1 polymer ?
#
loop_
_entity_poly.entity_id
_entity_poly.type
_entity_poly.pdbx_seq_one_letter_code
_entity_poly.pdbx_strand_id
1 'polypeptide(L)'
;MRWIGLMFLVGCSGPLELAVDLRTDYVPGVEIDAARVSWERVGGQAIGADTVALGPGRDLVRGERLVDVADLATGSIDVIVTLMRGGAEVASRRTRLDLREHVAVTVILTRDCAGVVCDGVTTECVDGRCVPPECQPDAPERCGPAHCVAPDDCEAPAVSCLRRACVSRVCFEVPDDAACEGRCDPTGGCDGAPVDAGPADAGRDDDASACGTREAFCNDGADDDCDGMTDCADPDCADALCDDGDPCTHTDRCAAGVCGGTVIECASDACVTRACNGTASCDEARMPDGTACRDDGNACTDDRCSAGACAHPARANGTACPDDGNACTNDRCTGGACVHPARADGTALGGFRRCCGGREVDLSTNRNHCGACGLACASGFSCTVYAGQPTCDCGAANSQCQGGTDWVCSTTYGVCACLSGGCPAGARCVARSGPDYCTY
;
A
#
# COMPACT_ATOMS: atom_id res chain seq x y z
N MET A 1 7.94 -64.32 21.73
CA MET A 1 7.93 -63.37 20.61
C MET A 1 6.72 -62.44 20.76
N ARG A 2 6.93 -61.19 21.16
CA ARG A 2 5.88 -60.16 21.20
C ARG A 2 5.97 -59.36 19.90
N TRP A 3 4.96 -59.49 19.05
CA TRP A 3 4.78 -58.62 17.89
C TRP A 3 4.14 -57.31 18.37
N ILE A 4 4.87 -56.21 18.24
CA ILE A 4 4.33 -54.85 18.36
C ILE A 4 3.69 -54.54 17.01
N GLY A 5 2.35 -54.61 16.95
CA GLY A 5 1.58 -54.08 15.84
C GLY A 5 1.59 -52.57 15.90
N LEU A 6 2.45 -51.95 15.09
CA LEU A 6 2.48 -50.51 14.87
C LEU A 6 1.22 -50.12 14.11
N MET A 7 0.25 -49.55 14.83
CA MET A 7 -0.99 -49.02 14.27
C MET A 7 -0.67 -47.68 13.59
N PHE A 8 -0.48 -47.69 12.28
CA PHE A 8 -0.47 -46.48 11.46
C PHE A 8 -1.89 -45.91 11.43
N LEU A 9 -2.11 -44.83 12.18
CA LEU A 9 -3.25 -43.94 11.98
C LEU A 9 -3.01 -43.18 10.67
N VAL A 10 -3.51 -43.75 9.57
CA VAL A 10 -3.73 -42.98 8.34
C VAL A 10 -4.96 -42.12 8.62
N GLY A 11 -4.76 -40.85 8.92
CA GLY A 11 -5.84 -39.86 8.92
C GLY A 11 -6.34 -39.71 7.48
N CYS A 12 -7.41 -40.43 7.13
CA CYS A 12 -8.15 -40.16 5.91
C CYS A 12 -8.82 -38.79 6.08
N SER A 13 -8.22 -37.74 5.52
CA SER A 13 -8.98 -36.57 5.10
C SER A 13 -9.94 -37.06 4.03
N GLY A 14 -11.24 -36.95 4.27
CA GLY A 14 -12.24 -37.19 3.24
C GLY A 14 -12.02 -36.22 2.07
N PRO A 15 -12.57 -36.53 0.88
CA PRO A 15 -12.58 -35.59 -0.22
C PRO A 15 -13.22 -34.26 0.22
N LEU A 16 -12.58 -33.14 -0.10
CA LEU A 16 -13.13 -31.81 0.17
C LEU A 16 -14.14 -31.42 -0.91
N GLU A 17 -15.11 -30.60 -0.52
CA GLU A 17 -16.08 -29.99 -1.42
C GLU A 17 -15.78 -28.49 -1.53
N LEU A 18 -15.88 -27.97 -2.75
CA LEU A 18 -15.75 -26.55 -3.07
C LEU A 18 -17.04 -26.09 -3.74
N ALA A 19 -17.62 -25.06 -3.14
CA ALA A 19 -18.80 -24.37 -3.59
C ALA A 19 -18.38 -23.05 -4.24
N VAL A 20 -18.70 -22.80 -5.50
CA VAL A 20 -18.32 -21.55 -6.19
C VAL A 20 -19.56 -20.71 -6.49
N ASP A 21 -19.68 -19.60 -5.77
CA ASP A 21 -20.68 -18.56 -5.99
C ASP A 21 -20.09 -17.43 -6.84
N LEU A 22 -20.88 -16.86 -7.74
CA LEU A 22 -20.54 -15.68 -8.53
C LEU A 22 -21.39 -14.51 -8.08
N ARG A 23 -20.76 -13.35 -7.88
CA ARG A 23 -21.42 -12.05 -7.82
C ARG A 23 -20.88 -11.12 -8.89
N THR A 24 -21.77 -10.56 -9.70
CA THR A 24 -21.38 -9.64 -10.77
C THR A 24 -22.49 -8.68 -11.15
N ASP A 25 -22.11 -7.49 -11.61
CA ASP A 25 -22.97 -6.48 -12.23
C ASP A 25 -23.07 -6.62 -13.76
N TYR A 26 -22.31 -7.51 -14.39
CA TYR A 26 -22.52 -7.85 -15.80
C TYR A 26 -23.90 -8.48 -16.00
N VAL A 27 -24.67 -7.96 -16.95
CA VAL A 27 -26.07 -8.33 -17.15
C VAL A 27 -26.21 -9.58 -18.03
N PRO A 28 -26.80 -10.69 -17.53
CA PRO A 28 -27.03 -11.88 -18.33
C PRO A 28 -28.01 -11.65 -19.49
N GLY A 29 -27.67 -12.17 -20.66
CA GLY A 29 -28.41 -11.97 -21.91
C GLY A 29 -28.16 -10.62 -22.59
N VAL A 30 -27.53 -9.66 -21.91
CA VAL A 30 -27.18 -8.35 -22.46
C VAL A 30 -25.68 -8.17 -22.60
N GLU A 31 -24.87 -8.54 -21.62
CA GLU A 31 -23.40 -8.43 -21.64
C GLU A 31 -22.70 -9.80 -21.63
N ILE A 32 -23.32 -10.82 -21.02
CA ILE A 32 -22.76 -12.16 -20.85
C ILE A 32 -23.84 -13.24 -21.07
N ASP A 33 -23.46 -14.43 -21.52
CA ASP A 33 -24.37 -15.57 -21.72
C ASP A 33 -23.91 -16.88 -21.05
N ALA A 34 -22.68 -16.92 -20.53
CA ALA A 34 -22.15 -18.05 -19.80
C ALA A 34 -21.04 -17.64 -18.82
N ALA A 35 -20.81 -18.46 -17.80
CA ALA A 35 -19.64 -18.40 -16.94
C ALA A 35 -18.90 -19.73 -17.00
N ARG A 36 -17.61 -19.68 -17.34
CA ARG A 36 -16.70 -20.82 -17.26
C ARG A 36 -15.98 -20.77 -15.92
N VAL A 37 -16.09 -21.84 -15.15
CA VAL A 37 -15.37 -22.00 -13.87
C VAL A 37 -14.29 -23.04 -14.08
N SER A 38 -13.04 -22.71 -13.82
CA SER A 38 -11.93 -23.67 -13.82
C SER A 38 -11.18 -23.64 -12.51
N TRP A 39 -10.68 -24.79 -12.07
CA TRP A 39 -9.85 -24.91 -10.89
C TRP A 39 -8.54 -25.58 -11.27
N GLU A 40 -7.44 -24.99 -10.84
CA GLU A 40 -6.09 -25.42 -11.16
C GLU A 40 -5.19 -25.37 -9.92
N ARG A 41 -4.12 -26.18 -9.89
CA ARG A 41 -3.11 -26.03 -8.85
C ARG A 41 -2.36 -24.72 -9.09
N VAL A 42 -1.94 -24.08 -8.00
CA VAL A 42 -1.06 -22.91 -8.06
C VAL A 42 0.17 -23.25 -8.92
N GLY A 43 0.38 -22.48 -9.99
CA GLY A 43 1.37 -22.78 -11.04
C GLY A 43 0.79 -23.29 -12.36
N GLY A 44 -0.54 -23.36 -12.51
CA GLY A 44 -1.23 -23.52 -13.80
C GLY A 44 -1.54 -24.96 -14.23
N GLN A 45 -1.47 -25.93 -13.31
CA GLN A 45 -1.87 -27.31 -13.64
C GLN A 45 -3.39 -27.46 -13.49
N ALA A 46 -4.09 -27.54 -14.62
CA ALA A 46 -5.54 -27.74 -14.65
C ALA A 46 -5.97 -29.01 -13.88
N ILE A 47 -6.99 -28.86 -13.02
CA ILE A 47 -7.62 -29.96 -12.28
C ILE A 47 -8.98 -30.28 -12.93
N GLY A 48 -9.77 -29.25 -13.22
CA GLY A 48 -11.06 -29.38 -13.89
C GLY A 48 -11.64 -28.05 -14.31
N ALA A 49 -12.71 -28.10 -15.09
CA ALA A 49 -13.49 -26.95 -15.47
C ALA A 49 -14.92 -27.36 -15.79
N ASP A 50 -15.84 -26.43 -15.61
CA ASP A 50 -17.22 -26.55 -16.01
C ASP A 50 -17.72 -25.22 -16.61
N THR A 51 -18.83 -25.25 -17.33
CA THR A 51 -19.42 -24.07 -17.95
C THR A 51 -20.91 -24.01 -17.68
N VAL A 52 -21.34 -22.90 -17.08
CA VAL A 52 -22.71 -22.64 -16.69
C VAL A 52 -23.31 -21.61 -17.63
N ALA A 53 -24.45 -21.94 -18.24
CA ALA A 53 -25.20 -20.99 -19.05
C ALA A 53 -25.93 -19.97 -18.17
N LEU A 54 -25.79 -18.68 -18.48
CA LEU A 54 -26.40 -17.58 -17.75
C LEU A 54 -27.54 -17.00 -18.60
N GLY A 55 -28.77 -17.38 -18.27
CA GLY A 55 -29.98 -16.90 -18.96
C GLY A 55 -30.37 -15.47 -18.54
N PRO A 56 -31.16 -14.76 -19.38
CA PRO A 56 -31.61 -13.40 -19.09
C PRO A 56 -32.47 -13.32 -17.82
N GLY A 57 -32.45 -12.17 -17.15
CA GLY A 57 -33.27 -11.89 -15.96
C GLY A 57 -32.74 -12.48 -14.65
N ARG A 58 -31.53 -13.05 -14.66
CA ARG A 58 -30.83 -13.48 -13.45
C ARG A 58 -30.19 -12.28 -12.75
N ASP A 59 -30.40 -12.20 -11.44
CA ASP A 59 -29.79 -11.19 -10.58
C ASP A 59 -28.50 -11.74 -9.97
N LEU A 60 -27.39 -11.55 -10.69
CA LEU A 60 -26.07 -11.98 -10.24
C LEU A 60 -25.47 -11.05 -9.19
N VAL A 61 -26.03 -9.86 -8.93
CA VAL A 61 -25.55 -8.95 -7.89
C VAL A 61 -25.84 -9.54 -6.50
N ARG A 62 -26.99 -10.21 -6.34
CA ARG A 62 -27.33 -10.96 -5.12
C ARG A 62 -26.51 -12.23 -4.92
N GLY A 63 -25.93 -12.74 -6.00
CA GLY A 63 -25.07 -13.91 -6.04
C GLY A 63 -25.80 -15.18 -6.45
N GLU A 64 -25.10 -16.02 -7.21
CA GLU A 64 -25.61 -17.31 -7.68
C GLU A 64 -24.54 -18.40 -7.55
N ARG A 65 -24.96 -19.60 -7.11
CA ARG A 65 -24.13 -20.80 -7.12
C ARG A 65 -23.92 -21.26 -8.56
N LEU A 66 -22.68 -21.25 -9.03
CA LEU A 66 -22.33 -21.75 -10.35
C LEU A 66 -22.11 -23.26 -10.33
N VAL A 67 -21.20 -23.72 -9.47
CA VAL A 67 -20.77 -25.12 -9.45
C VAL A 67 -20.51 -25.61 -8.02
N ASP A 68 -20.73 -26.90 -7.82
CA ASP A 68 -20.30 -27.65 -6.64
C ASP A 68 -19.29 -28.72 -7.09
N VAL A 69 -18.07 -28.62 -6.59
CA VAL A 69 -16.95 -29.48 -6.95
C VAL A 69 -16.66 -30.41 -5.78
N ALA A 70 -16.74 -31.72 -6.03
CA ALA A 70 -16.39 -32.74 -5.05
C ALA A 70 -15.00 -33.32 -5.32
N ASP A 71 -14.53 -34.19 -4.42
CA ASP A 71 -13.31 -34.98 -4.59
C ASP A 71 -12.00 -34.17 -4.70
N LEU A 72 -11.94 -33.02 -4.03
CA LEU A 72 -10.74 -32.19 -3.99
C LEU A 72 -9.76 -32.64 -2.89
N ALA A 73 -8.47 -32.66 -3.24
CA ALA A 73 -7.40 -32.87 -2.28
C ALA A 73 -7.06 -31.58 -1.52
N THR A 74 -6.53 -31.72 -0.31
CA THR A 74 -6.00 -30.57 0.44
C THR A 74 -4.84 -29.90 -0.30
N GLY A 75 -4.70 -28.59 -0.10
CA GLY A 75 -3.65 -27.76 -0.70
C GLY A 75 -4.18 -26.50 -1.38
N SER A 76 -3.27 -25.69 -1.89
CA SER A 76 -3.61 -24.41 -2.53
C SER A 76 -4.03 -24.62 -3.98
N ILE A 77 -5.15 -24.02 -4.37
CA ILE A 77 -5.65 -23.99 -5.74
C ILE A 77 -6.03 -22.57 -6.14
N ASP A 78 -6.04 -22.32 -7.44
CA ASP A 78 -6.61 -21.12 -8.04
C ASP A 78 -7.94 -21.50 -8.70
N VAL A 79 -9.01 -20.80 -8.31
CA VAL A 79 -10.34 -20.88 -8.95
C VAL A 79 -10.48 -19.68 -9.87
N ILE A 80 -10.69 -19.93 -11.15
CA ILE A 80 -10.80 -18.90 -12.18
C ILE A 80 -12.23 -18.91 -12.71
N VAL A 81 -12.92 -17.78 -12.55
CA VAL A 81 -14.25 -17.56 -13.15
C VAL A 81 -14.07 -16.62 -14.33
N THR A 82 -14.50 -17.07 -15.50
CA THR A 82 -14.43 -16.34 -16.76
C THR A 82 -15.85 -16.12 -17.28
N LEU A 83 -16.29 -14.86 -17.35
CA LEU A 83 -17.55 -14.49 -17.96
C LEU A 83 -17.39 -14.47 -19.48
N MET A 84 -18.36 -15.02 -20.18
CA MET A 84 -18.32 -15.19 -21.63
C MET A 84 -19.54 -14.60 -22.29
N ARG A 85 -19.36 -14.15 -23.53
CA ARG A 85 -20.42 -13.74 -24.45
C ARG A 85 -20.13 -14.28 -25.84
N GLY A 86 -21.04 -15.09 -26.40
CA GLY A 86 -20.87 -15.66 -27.73
C GLY A 86 -19.59 -16.49 -27.87
N GLY A 87 -19.07 -17.03 -26.76
CA GLY A 87 -17.80 -17.76 -26.68
C GLY A 87 -16.53 -16.90 -26.54
N ALA A 88 -16.64 -15.56 -26.53
CA ALA A 88 -15.53 -14.66 -26.23
C ALA A 88 -15.47 -14.37 -24.72
N GLU A 89 -14.27 -14.22 -24.18
CA GLU A 89 -14.06 -13.78 -22.79
C GLU A 89 -14.40 -12.28 -22.66
N VAL A 90 -15.27 -11.96 -21.69
CA VAL A 90 -15.66 -10.60 -21.33
C VAL A 90 -14.85 -10.10 -20.14
N ALA A 91 -14.74 -10.94 -19.11
CA ALA A 91 -13.95 -10.65 -17.91
C ALA A 91 -13.54 -11.96 -17.23
N SER A 92 -12.40 -11.96 -16.55
CA SER A 92 -11.94 -13.08 -15.75
C SER A 92 -11.40 -12.64 -14.39
N ARG A 93 -11.55 -13.52 -13.39
CA ARG A 93 -10.97 -13.35 -12.06
C ARG A 93 -10.42 -14.67 -11.55
N ARG A 94 -9.23 -14.61 -10.99
CA ARG A 94 -8.58 -15.69 -10.26
C ARG A 94 -8.71 -15.44 -8.76
N THR A 95 -9.15 -16.45 -8.03
CA THR A 95 -9.22 -16.43 -6.56
C THR A 95 -8.39 -17.57 -6.01
N ARG A 96 -7.42 -17.26 -5.16
CA ARG A 96 -6.56 -18.26 -4.54
C ARG A 96 -7.15 -18.76 -3.23
N LEU A 97 -7.27 -20.08 -3.12
CA LEU A 97 -7.84 -20.76 -1.95
C LEU A 97 -6.86 -21.76 -1.36
N ASP A 98 -6.81 -21.83 -0.03
CA ASP A 98 -6.13 -22.89 0.73
C ASP A 98 -7.15 -23.93 1.21
N LEU A 99 -7.27 -25.05 0.49
CA LEU A 99 -8.21 -26.11 0.84
C LEU A 99 -7.69 -26.93 2.03
N ARG A 100 -8.32 -26.72 3.19
CA ARG A 100 -8.08 -27.49 4.42
C ARG A 100 -9.35 -28.21 4.91
N GLU A 101 -10.50 -27.68 4.52
CA GLU A 101 -11.85 -28.14 4.84
C GLU A 101 -12.80 -27.77 3.69
N HIS A 102 -14.08 -28.15 3.79
CA HIS A 102 -15.09 -27.77 2.82
C HIS A 102 -15.21 -26.24 2.79
N VAL A 103 -15.22 -25.64 1.60
CA VAL A 103 -15.21 -24.19 1.46
C VAL A 103 -16.24 -23.73 0.43
N ALA A 104 -16.92 -22.64 0.73
CA ALA A 104 -17.69 -21.88 -0.24
C ALA A 104 -16.92 -20.59 -0.52
N VAL A 105 -16.70 -20.28 -1.79
CA VAL A 105 -16.04 -19.05 -2.24
C VAL A 105 -17.04 -18.23 -3.04
N THR A 106 -17.17 -16.95 -2.71
CA THR A 106 -17.87 -15.99 -3.55
C THR A 106 -16.86 -15.20 -4.39
N VAL A 107 -16.87 -15.42 -5.70
CA VAL A 107 -16.04 -14.71 -6.66
C VAL A 107 -16.80 -13.47 -7.13
N ILE A 108 -16.21 -12.28 -6.95
CA ILE A 108 -16.83 -11.02 -7.37
C ILE A 108 -16.19 -10.56 -8.70
N LEU A 109 -16.96 -10.33 -9.75
CA LEU A 109 -16.47 -9.64 -10.96
C LEU A 109 -17.29 -8.38 -11.15
N THR A 110 -16.65 -7.22 -11.05
CA THR A 110 -17.29 -5.92 -11.29
C THR A 110 -16.92 -5.41 -12.68
N ARG A 111 -17.84 -4.73 -13.34
CA ARG A 111 -17.62 -4.14 -14.66
C ARG A 111 -16.60 -3.01 -14.66
N ASP A 112 -16.44 -2.33 -13.54
CA ASP A 112 -15.40 -1.32 -13.33
C ASP A 112 -13.98 -1.87 -13.45
N CYS A 113 -13.83 -3.20 -13.47
CA CYS A 113 -12.56 -3.87 -13.76
C CYS A 113 -12.29 -4.09 -15.24
N ALA A 114 -13.23 -3.76 -16.13
CA ALA A 114 -13.03 -3.86 -17.57
C ALA A 114 -11.88 -2.93 -18.00
N GLY A 115 -10.80 -3.52 -18.54
CA GLY A 115 -9.64 -2.77 -19.02
C GLY A 115 -8.65 -2.32 -17.93
N VAL A 116 -8.87 -2.67 -16.66
CA VAL A 116 -7.91 -2.42 -15.59
C VAL A 116 -6.70 -3.35 -15.73
N VAL A 117 -5.49 -2.79 -15.75
CA VAL A 117 -4.23 -3.53 -15.82
C VAL A 117 -3.44 -3.34 -14.53
N CYS A 118 -3.20 -4.44 -13.82
CA CYS A 118 -2.51 -4.41 -12.52
C CYS A 118 -1.00 -4.65 -12.63
N ASP A 119 -0.28 -4.26 -11.58
CA ASP A 119 1.20 -4.14 -11.53
C ASP A 119 1.96 -5.46 -11.35
N GLY A 120 1.26 -6.60 -11.30
CA GLY A 120 1.82 -7.93 -11.17
C GLY A 120 2.10 -8.37 -9.73
N VAL A 121 2.05 -7.46 -8.75
CA VAL A 121 2.00 -7.79 -7.31
C VAL A 121 0.54 -7.98 -6.90
N THR A 122 -0.29 -7.04 -7.32
CA THR A 122 -1.73 -7.21 -7.42
C THR A 122 -2.04 -7.68 -8.83
N THR A 123 -2.78 -8.78 -8.96
CA THR A 123 -3.05 -9.39 -10.28
C THR A 123 -4.52 -9.40 -10.62
N GLU A 124 -5.38 -9.18 -9.63
CA GLU A 124 -6.83 -9.21 -9.78
C GLU A 124 -7.40 -7.82 -9.58
N CYS A 125 -8.64 -7.61 -10.02
CA CYS A 125 -9.34 -6.35 -9.81
C CYS A 125 -10.68 -6.59 -9.10
N VAL A 126 -11.01 -5.68 -8.19
CA VAL A 126 -12.33 -5.53 -7.60
C VAL A 126 -12.69 -4.06 -7.61
N ASP A 127 -13.79 -3.70 -8.26
CA ASP A 127 -14.35 -2.35 -8.27
C ASP A 127 -13.29 -1.29 -8.65
N GLY A 128 -12.71 -1.47 -9.83
CA GLY A 128 -11.68 -0.60 -10.40
C GLY A 128 -10.29 -0.68 -9.73
N ARG A 129 -10.16 -1.33 -8.57
CA ARG A 129 -8.92 -1.39 -7.79
C ARG A 129 -8.21 -2.72 -7.94
N CYS A 130 -6.90 -2.66 -8.15
CA CYS A 130 -6.03 -3.82 -8.14
C CYS A 130 -5.86 -4.40 -6.73
N VAL A 131 -6.09 -5.71 -6.59
CA VAL A 131 -6.03 -6.48 -5.35
C VAL A 131 -5.22 -7.78 -5.57
N PRO A 132 -4.68 -8.38 -4.49
CA PRO A 132 -4.04 -9.69 -4.58
C PRO A 132 -5.08 -10.81 -4.82
N PRO A 133 -4.70 -11.97 -5.38
CA PRO A 133 -5.62 -13.07 -5.67
C PRO A 133 -6.22 -13.73 -4.41
N GLU A 134 -5.64 -13.48 -3.24
CA GLU A 134 -6.19 -13.90 -1.94
C GLU A 134 -7.27 -12.94 -1.40
N CYS A 135 -7.54 -11.81 -2.07
CA CYS A 135 -8.66 -10.93 -1.73
C CYS A 135 -9.98 -11.62 -2.08
N GLN A 136 -10.80 -11.87 -1.06
CA GLN A 136 -12.14 -12.45 -1.20
C GLN A 136 -13.09 -11.91 -0.12
N PRO A 137 -14.42 -11.97 -0.32
CA PRO A 137 -15.40 -11.45 0.65
C PRO A 137 -15.28 -12.06 2.05
N ASP A 138 -14.88 -13.33 2.12
CA ASP A 138 -14.72 -14.08 3.36
C ASP A 138 -13.33 -13.88 4.02
N ALA A 139 -12.43 -13.15 3.36
CA ALA A 139 -11.12 -12.71 3.87
C ALA A 139 -10.89 -11.20 3.56
N PRO A 140 -11.76 -10.30 4.07
CA PRO A 140 -11.78 -8.90 3.68
C PRO A 140 -10.50 -8.14 4.07
N GLU A 141 -9.75 -8.62 5.06
CA GLU A 141 -8.45 -8.06 5.44
C GLU A 141 -7.40 -8.12 4.33
N ARG A 142 -7.56 -9.04 3.37
CA ARG A 142 -6.70 -9.16 2.18
C ARG A 142 -7.07 -8.18 1.07
N CYS A 143 -8.26 -7.60 1.13
CA CYS A 143 -8.79 -6.66 0.14
C CYS A 143 -8.50 -5.19 0.46
N GLY A 144 -8.05 -4.89 1.67
CA GLY A 144 -7.84 -3.51 2.13
C GLY A 144 -9.12 -2.87 2.69
N PRO A 145 -9.20 -1.53 2.75
CA PRO A 145 -10.38 -0.85 3.27
C PRO A 145 -11.63 -1.14 2.42
N ALA A 146 -12.81 -1.09 3.04
CA ALA A 146 -14.09 -1.20 2.35
C ALA A 146 -14.20 -0.12 1.27
N HIS A 147 -14.71 -0.47 0.09
CA HIS A 147 -14.94 0.50 -0.98
C HIS A 147 -16.21 1.31 -0.74
N CYS A 148 -17.19 0.71 -0.07
CA CYS A 148 -18.42 1.37 0.32
C CYS A 148 -18.99 0.77 1.62
N VAL A 149 -19.80 1.56 2.32
CA VAL A 149 -20.70 1.14 3.41
C VAL A 149 -22.16 1.31 2.98
N ALA A 150 -22.44 2.31 2.16
CA ALA A 150 -23.73 2.63 1.56
C ALA A 150 -23.59 2.90 0.04
N PRO A 151 -24.68 2.86 -0.74
CA PRO A 151 -24.65 3.17 -2.17
C PRO A 151 -24.07 4.55 -2.50
N ASP A 152 -24.29 5.55 -1.65
CA ASP A 152 -23.84 6.93 -1.85
C ASP A 152 -22.32 7.11 -1.67
N ASP A 153 -21.62 6.11 -1.11
CA ASP A 153 -20.16 6.12 -1.02
C ASP A 153 -19.50 5.76 -2.36
N CYS A 154 -20.26 5.23 -3.31
CA CYS A 154 -19.77 4.82 -4.62
C CYS A 154 -19.74 6.02 -5.58
N GLU A 155 -18.67 6.12 -6.37
CA GLU A 155 -18.56 7.12 -7.44
C GLU A 155 -19.75 6.99 -8.42
N ALA A 156 -20.20 8.09 -9.02
CA ALA A 156 -21.31 8.03 -9.97
C ALA A 156 -20.97 7.09 -11.15
N PRO A 157 -21.92 6.29 -11.66
CA PRO A 157 -21.67 5.44 -12.81
C PRO A 157 -21.50 6.28 -14.08
N ALA A 158 -20.68 5.80 -15.01
CA ALA A 158 -20.43 6.48 -16.28
C ALA A 158 -21.69 6.60 -17.15
N VAL A 159 -22.65 5.69 -16.96
CA VAL A 159 -23.95 5.67 -17.64
C VAL A 159 -25.04 6.10 -16.66
N SER A 160 -25.77 7.16 -17.02
CA SER A 160 -26.73 7.85 -16.12
C SER A 160 -27.93 7.02 -15.68
N CYS A 161 -28.28 5.97 -16.42
CA CYS A 161 -29.39 5.07 -16.05
C CYS A 161 -28.99 3.94 -15.10
N LEU A 162 -27.71 3.84 -14.75
CA LEU A 162 -27.22 2.88 -13.76
C LEU A 162 -27.37 3.49 -12.37
N ARG A 163 -27.69 2.65 -11.38
CA ARG A 163 -27.61 3.00 -9.96
C ARG A 163 -26.47 2.23 -9.30
N ARG A 164 -25.84 2.84 -8.31
CA ARG A 164 -24.85 2.17 -7.47
C ARG A 164 -25.54 1.29 -6.42
N ALA A 165 -24.96 0.14 -6.15
CA ALA A 165 -25.36 -0.74 -5.08
C ALA A 165 -24.12 -1.18 -4.28
N CYS A 166 -24.09 -0.85 -2.99
CA CYS A 166 -23.04 -1.34 -2.11
C CYS A 166 -23.39 -2.75 -1.61
N VAL A 167 -22.68 -3.77 -2.12
CA VAL A 167 -22.89 -5.18 -1.75
C VAL A 167 -21.55 -5.78 -1.36
N SER A 168 -21.48 -6.42 -0.19
CA SER A 168 -20.22 -6.99 0.32
C SER A 168 -19.04 -6.01 0.37
N ARG A 169 -19.31 -4.73 0.66
CA ARG A 169 -18.31 -3.64 0.71
C ARG A 169 -17.68 -3.28 -0.64
N VAL A 170 -18.33 -3.67 -1.73
CA VAL A 170 -17.92 -3.45 -3.11
C VAL A 170 -19.05 -2.70 -3.83
N CYS A 171 -18.72 -1.72 -4.67
CA CYS A 171 -19.69 -1.03 -5.50
C CYS A 171 -20.03 -1.88 -6.73
N PHE A 172 -21.32 -2.04 -7.00
CA PHE A 172 -21.86 -2.67 -8.19
C PHE A 172 -22.68 -1.64 -8.97
N GLU A 173 -22.63 -1.71 -10.30
CA GLU A 173 -23.50 -0.92 -11.17
C GLU A 173 -24.73 -1.73 -11.58
N VAL A 174 -25.92 -1.31 -11.16
CA VAL A 174 -27.15 -2.04 -11.48
C VAL A 174 -28.00 -1.20 -12.42
N PRO A 175 -28.45 -1.74 -13.57
CA PRO A 175 -29.39 -1.03 -14.43
C PRO A 175 -30.68 -0.67 -13.71
N ASP A 176 -31.10 0.58 -13.88
CA ASP A 176 -32.37 1.09 -13.39
C ASP A 176 -33.24 1.53 -14.57
N ASP A 177 -34.09 0.62 -15.05
CA ASP A 177 -35.05 0.90 -16.12
C ASP A 177 -35.99 2.07 -15.74
N ALA A 178 -36.22 2.34 -14.45
CA ALA A 178 -37.05 3.46 -14.01
C ALA A 178 -36.38 4.83 -14.22
N ALA A 179 -35.06 4.86 -14.41
CA ALA A 179 -34.34 6.07 -14.80
C ALA A 179 -34.47 6.39 -16.30
N CYS A 180 -35.15 5.55 -17.08
CA CYS A 180 -35.35 5.69 -18.51
C CYS A 180 -36.83 5.68 -18.92
N GLU A 181 -37.13 6.32 -20.06
CA GLU A 181 -38.37 6.08 -20.80
C GLU A 181 -38.26 4.80 -21.66
N GLY A 182 -37.79 3.71 -21.05
CA GLY A 182 -37.41 2.49 -21.76
C GLY A 182 -36.58 1.53 -20.92
N ARG A 183 -35.61 0.87 -21.55
CA ARG A 183 -34.66 -0.03 -20.87
C ARG A 183 -33.34 0.70 -20.67
N CYS A 184 -32.70 0.48 -19.53
CA CYS A 184 -31.31 0.89 -19.34
C CYS A 184 -30.36 -0.15 -19.95
N ASP A 185 -29.65 0.23 -21.00
CA ASP A 185 -28.50 -0.54 -21.51
C ASP A 185 -27.25 -0.17 -20.69
N PRO A 186 -26.54 -1.14 -20.08
CA PRO A 186 -25.39 -0.86 -19.24
C PRO A 186 -24.23 -0.14 -19.95
N THR A 187 -24.18 -0.16 -21.27
CA THR A 187 -23.14 0.46 -22.09
C THR A 187 -23.64 1.63 -22.94
N GLY A 188 -24.90 1.56 -23.39
CA GLY A 188 -25.53 2.51 -24.30
C GLY A 188 -26.39 3.57 -23.62
N GLY A 189 -26.72 3.43 -22.33
CA GLY A 189 -27.64 4.32 -21.64
C GLY A 189 -29.10 3.98 -21.87
N CYS A 190 -29.98 4.97 -21.78
CA CYS A 190 -31.41 4.74 -21.97
C CYS A 190 -31.73 4.44 -23.43
N ASP A 191 -32.16 3.21 -23.72
CA ASP A 191 -32.75 2.86 -25.01
C ASP A 191 -34.21 3.33 -25.03
N GLY A 192 -34.42 4.51 -25.62
CA GLY A 192 -35.74 5.17 -25.68
C GLY A 192 -35.76 6.50 -26.43
N ALA A 193 -35.26 6.56 -27.66
CA ALA A 193 -35.76 7.57 -28.60
C ALA A 193 -37.17 7.13 -29.04
N PRO A 194 -38.18 8.02 -29.11
CA PRO A 194 -39.51 7.62 -29.52
C PRO A 194 -39.45 7.08 -30.95
N VAL A 195 -39.90 5.84 -31.14
CA VAL A 195 -40.48 5.46 -32.42
C VAL A 195 -41.73 6.32 -32.57
N ASP A 196 -41.61 7.40 -33.34
CA ASP A 196 -42.73 8.16 -33.87
C ASP A 196 -43.63 7.19 -34.66
N ALA A 197 -44.68 6.73 -33.98
CA ALA A 197 -45.85 6.11 -34.55
C ALA A 197 -47.06 7.06 -34.42
N GLY A 198 -46.82 8.38 -34.42
CA GLY A 198 -47.83 9.40 -34.62
C GLY A 198 -48.02 9.67 -36.12
N PRO A 199 -49.23 9.99 -36.58
CA PRO A 199 -49.39 10.52 -37.93
C PRO A 199 -48.66 11.87 -38.05
N ALA A 200 -48.23 12.17 -39.29
CA ALA A 200 -47.61 13.45 -39.63
C ALA A 200 -48.64 14.58 -39.51
N ASP A 201 -48.76 15.10 -38.29
CA ASP A 201 -49.65 16.20 -37.93
C ASP A 201 -48.76 17.41 -37.63
N ALA A 202 -48.84 18.39 -38.51
CA ALA A 202 -48.08 19.63 -38.44
C ALA A 202 -48.26 20.36 -37.09
N GLY A 203 -47.20 20.40 -36.29
CA GLY A 203 -47.06 21.33 -35.18
C GLY A 203 -46.21 22.54 -35.59
N ARG A 204 -46.85 23.58 -36.13
CA ARG A 204 -46.53 24.96 -35.74
C ARG A 204 -47.62 25.30 -34.75
N ASP A 205 -47.28 25.33 -33.47
CA ASP A 205 -48.10 25.99 -32.47
C ASP A 205 -47.22 27.04 -31.79
N ASP A 206 -47.72 28.26 -31.86
CA ASP A 206 -47.09 29.51 -31.52
C ASP A 206 -47.00 29.71 -30.00
N ASP A 207 -45.86 30.17 -29.50
CA ASP A 207 -45.76 30.90 -28.22
C ASP A 207 -45.18 32.31 -28.45
N ALA A 208 -45.70 33.00 -29.47
CA ALA A 208 -45.44 34.42 -29.67
C ALA A 208 -46.43 35.27 -28.85
N SER A 209 -46.27 35.32 -27.52
CA SER A 209 -46.93 36.34 -26.66
C SER A 209 -46.28 36.55 -25.26
N ALA A 210 -44.99 36.27 -25.08
CA ALA A 210 -44.26 36.66 -23.86
C ALA A 210 -43.03 37.55 -24.11
N CYS A 211 -42.82 37.98 -25.36
CA CYS A 211 -41.64 38.71 -25.76
C CYS A 211 -41.56 40.11 -25.14
N GLY A 212 -40.54 40.36 -24.32
CA GLY A 212 -40.24 41.62 -23.67
C GLY A 212 -39.66 42.68 -24.62
N THR A 213 -39.08 43.74 -24.05
CA THR A 213 -38.33 44.79 -24.81
C THR A 213 -36.84 44.81 -24.46
N ARG A 214 -36.42 43.87 -23.61
CA ARG A 214 -35.09 43.70 -23.05
C ARG A 214 -35.09 42.34 -22.35
N GLU A 215 -33.95 41.64 -22.34
CA GLU A 215 -33.75 40.45 -21.51
C GLU A 215 -34.17 40.67 -20.05
N ALA A 216 -35.04 39.80 -19.55
CA ALA A 216 -35.56 39.89 -18.19
C ALA A 216 -34.70 39.08 -17.23
N PHE A 217 -34.17 37.95 -17.68
CA PHE A 217 -33.24 37.08 -16.97
C PHE A 217 -32.02 36.79 -17.83
N CYS A 218 -30.82 37.05 -17.31
CA CYS A 218 -29.57 36.92 -18.06
C CYS A 218 -28.82 35.61 -17.76
N ASN A 219 -29.54 34.58 -17.30
CA ASN A 219 -28.97 33.32 -16.84
C ASN A 219 -29.96 32.14 -16.84
N ASP A 220 -31.02 32.17 -17.65
CA ASP A 220 -32.04 31.13 -17.70
C ASP A 220 -32.12 30.38 -19.05
N GLY A 221 -31.27 30.76 -20.02
CA GLY A 221 -31.21 30.11 -21.32
C GLY A 221 -32.32 30.52 -22.28
N ALA A 222 -33.16 31.50 -21.91
CA ALA A 222 -34.24 32.01 -22.74
C ALA A 222 -33.79 33.25 -23.55
N ASP A 223 -34.52 33.50 -24.62
CA ASP A 223 -34.47 34.74 -25.41
C ASP A 223 -35.75 35.52 -25.04
N ASP A 224 -35.70 36.31 -23.96
CA ASP A 224 -36.91 36.92 -23.39
C ASP A 224 -37.48 38.02 -24.29
N ASP A 225 -36.67 38.65 -25.14
CA ASP A 225 -37.07 39.73 -26.05
C ASP A 225 -37.04 39.36 -27.54
N CYS A 226 -36.83 38.07 -27.82
CA CYS A 226 -36.92 37.38 -29.11
C CYS A 226 -36.10 38.04 -30.22
N ASP A 227 -34.97 38.67 -29.87
CA ASP A 227 -34.08 39.32 -30.83
C ASP A 227 -33.08 38.32 -31.46
N GLY A 228 -33.07 37.08 -30.96
CA GLY A 228 -32.24 35.97 -31.40
C GLY A 228 -30.94 35.84 -30.63
N MET A 229 -30.73 36.62 -29.58
CA MET A 229 -29.66 36.48 -28.59
C MET A 229 -30.24 35.98 -27.26
N THR A 230 -29.40 35.36 -26.43
CA THR A 230 -29.82 34.74 -25.16
C THR A 230 -28.78 35.04 -24.09
N ASP A 231 -29.22 35.41 -22.89
CA ASP A 231 -28.37 35.59 -21.71
C ASP A 231 -27.14 36.51 -21.99
N CYS A 232 -25.93 36.10 -21.59
CA CYS A 232 -24.72 36.88 -21.80
C CYS A 232 -24.36 37.14 -23.27
N ALA A 233 -24.92 36.40 -24.23
CA ALA A 233 -24.74 36.68 -25.66
C ALA A 233 -25.51 37.95 -26.07
N ASP A 234 -26.54 38.33 -25.31
CA ASP A 234 -27.35 39.52 -25.52
C ASP A 234 -26.65 40.80 -24.99
N PRO A 235 -26.56 41.87 -25.80
CA PRO A 235 -26.03 43.17 -25.38
C PRO A 235 -26.72 43.79 -24.16
N ASP A 236 -28.00 43.49 -23.93
CA ASP A 236 -28.78 43.99 -22.82
C ASP A 236 -28.45 43.34 -21.47
N CYS A 237 -27.72 42.22 -21.50
CA CYS A 237 -27.18 41.53 -20.32
C CYS A 237 -25.76 41.97 -19.92
N ALA A 238 -25.20 43.02 -20.52
CA ALA A 238 -23.87 43.53 -20.17
C ALA A 238 -23.73 43.82 -18.66
N ASP A 239 -22.72 43.23 -18.01
CA ASP A 239 -22.42 43.33 -16.56
C ASP A 239 -23.52 42.73 -15.64
N ALA A 240 -24.49 42.00 -16.19
CA ALA A 240 -25.42 41.20 -15.40
C ALA A 240 -24.69 40.06 -14.67
N LEU A 241 -25.23 39.65 -13.52
CA LEU A 241 -24.75 38.45 -12.83
C LEU A 241 -25.13 37.21 -13.64
N CYS A 242 -24.19 36.28 -13.73
CA CYS A 242 -24.38 34.99 -14.36
C CYS A 242 -23.61 33.93 -13.55
N ASP A 243 -23.60 32.70 -14.04
CA ASP A 243 -22.79 31.59 -13.50
C ASP A 243 -22.10 30.93 -14.70
N ASP A 244 -20.77 30.92 -14.74
CA ASP A 244 -20.01 30.32 -15.84
C ASP A 244 -19.85 28.80 -15.68
N GLY A 245 -20.40 28.24 -14.59
CA GLY A 245 -20.36 26.83 -14.23
C GLY A 245 -19.00 26.36 -13.73
N ASP A 246 -17.99 27.23 -13.64
CA ASP A 246 -16.68 26.90 -13.09
C ASP A 246 -16.67 27.15 -11.58
N PRO A 247 -16.58 26.11 -10.72
CA PRO A 247 -16.53 26.32 -9.29
C PRO A 247 -15.27 27.09 -8.83
N CYS A 248 -14.23 27.20 -9.66
CA CYS A 248 -12.98 27.92 -9.41
C CYS A 248 -13.00 29.37 -9.92
N THR A 249 -14.15 29.87 -10.36
CA THR A 249 -14.39 31.30 -10.54
C THR A 249 -15.39 31.77 -9.47
N HIS A 250 -15.41 33.08 -9.24
CA HIS A 250 -16.42 33.69 -8.40
C HIS A 250 -16.77 35.09 -8.92
N THR A 251 -17.96 35.56 -8.53
CA THR A 251 -18.45 36.90 -8.92
C THR A 251 -18.59 37.03 -10.44
N ASP A 252 -19.27 36.05 -11.05
CA ASP A 252 -19.33 35.91 -12.49
C ASP A 252 -20.29 36.92 -13.10
N ARG A 253 -19.85 37.50 -14.22
CA ARG A 253 -20.53 38.59 -14.90
C ARG A 253 -20.48 38.40 -16.40
N CYS A 254 -21.54 38.79 -17.08
CA CYS A 254 -21.57 38.81 -18.53
C CYS A 254 -20.63 39.90 -19.07
N ALA A 255 -19.62 39.48 -19.83
CA ALA A 255 -18.69 40.38 -20.49
C ALA A 255 -18.38 39.88 -21.90
N ALA A 256 -18.57 40.74 -22.90
CA ALA A 256 -18.23 40.44 -24.30
C ALA A 256 -18.89 39.16 -24.86
N GLY A 257 -20.16 38.91 -24.54
CA GLY A 257 -20.90 37.77 -25.07
C GLY A 257 -20.77 36.48 -24.26
N VAL A 258 -20.00 36.47 -23.17
CA VAL A 258 -19.71 35.27 -22.37
C VAL A 258 -19.88 35.56 -20.88
N CYS A 259 -20.31 34.55 -20.12
CA CYS A 259 -20.22 34.58 -18.67
C CYS A 259 -18.78 34.24 -18.25
N GLY A 260 -18.23 34.98 -17.31
CA GLY A 260 -16.93 34.66 -16.72
C GLY A 260 -16.72 35.34 -15.37
N GLY A 261 -15.97 34.68 -14.49
CA GLY A 261 -15.68 35.20 -13.15
C GLY A 261 -14.21 35.52 -12.84
N THR A 262 -13.99 35.84 -11.58
CA THR A 262 -12.64 36.01 -11.00
C THR A 262 -12.10 34.65 -10.58
N VAL A 263 -11.00 34.22 -11.17
CA VAL A 263 -10.37 32.93 -10.86
C VAL A 263 -9.79 32.92 -9.45
N ILE A 264 -10.07 31.85 -8.71
CA ILE A 264 -9.41 31.50 -7.45
C ILE A 264 -8.60 30.21 -7.63
N GLU A 265 -7.43 30.13 -6.99
CA GLU A 265 -6.58 28.95 -7.00
C GLU A 265 -6.63 28.25 -5.63
N CYS A 266 -7.14 27.01 -5.62
CA CYS A 266 -7.24 26.19 -4.41
C CYS A 266 -6.11 25.15 -4.35
N ALA A 267 -4.93 25.57 -3.90
CA ALA A 267 -3.77 24.69 -3.79
C ALA A 267 -3.94 23.65 -2.67
N SER A 268 -3.97 22.37 -3.04
CA SER A 268 -3.92 21.26 -2.08
C SER A 268 -2.48 20.94 -1.68
N ASP A 269 -2.31 20.33 -0.50
CA ASP A 269 -1.06 19.76 -0.03
C ASP A 269 -1.28 18.33 0.49
N ALA A 270 -0.21 17.67 0.96
CA ALA A 270 -0.29 16.28 1.42
C ALA A 270 -1.21 16.07 2.64
N CYS A 271 -1.52 17.13 3.40
CA CYS A 271 -2.31 17.06 4.62
C CYS A 271 -3.65 17.81 4.56
N VAL A 272 -3.85 18.63 3.52
CA VAL A 272 -5.10 19.37 3.27
C VAL A 272 -5.44 19.31 1.78
N THR A 273 -6.62 18.80 1.47
CA THR A 273 -7.24 18.99 0.15
C THR A 273 -8.11 20.22 0.17
N ARG A 274 -8.04 20.99 -0.93
CA ARG A 274 -8.83 22.21 -1.13
C ARG A 274 -9.63 22.05 -2.41
N ALA A 275 -10.92 22.36 -2.34
CA ALA A 275 -11.82 22.35 -3.48
C ALA A 275 -12.42 23.74 -3.69
N CYS A 276 -12.60 24.13 -4.94
CA CYS A 276 -13.31 25.34 -5.28
C CYS A 276 -14.82 25.14 -5.05
N ASN A 277 -15.53 26.19 -4.62
CA ASN A 277 -16.93 26.12 -4.22
C ASN A 277 -17.79 27.28 -4.76
N GLY A 278 -17.33 27.95 -5.82
CA GLY A 278 -18.00 29.12 -6.43
C GLY A 278 -17.92 30.40 -5.59
N THR A 279 -17.10 30.42 -4.54
CA THR A 279 -16.89 31.60 -3.69
C THR A 279 -15.45 32.11 -3.77
N ALA A 280 -15.20 33.27 -3.16
CA ALA A 280 -13.84 33.81 -2.99
C ALA A 280 -12.99 33.04 -1.94
N SER A 281 -13.34 31.79 -1.64
CA SER A 281 -12.65 30.91 -0.68
C SER A 281 -12.71 29.45 -1.12
N CYS A 282 -11.83 28.62 -0.59
CA CYS A 282 -11.81 27.19 -0.87
C CYS A 282 -12.38 26.41 0.31
N ASP A 283 -13.11 25.33 0.02
CA ASP A 283 -13.45 24.34 1.03
C ASP A 283 -12.21 23.53 1.39
N GLU A 284 -11.84 23.50 2.66
CA GLU A 284 -10.68 22.76 3.16
C GLU A 284 -11.11 21.45 3.84
N ALA A 285 -10.55 20.34 3.37
CA ALA A 285 -10.68 19.04 4.00
C ALA A 285 -9.31 18.55 4.50
N ARG A 286 -9.21 18.24 5.79
CA ARG A 286 -7.97 17.72 6.39
C ARG A 286 -7.85 16.23 6.15
N MET A 287 -6.68 15.79 5.72
CA MET A 287 -6.35 14.36 5.69
C MET A 287 -6.31 13.79 7.12
N PRO A 288 -6.61 12.48 7.28
CA PRO A 288 -6.51 11.82 8.58
C PRO A 288 -5.11 11.97 9.20
N ASP A 289 -5.07 12.14 10.52
CA ASP A 289 -3.82 12.12 11.27
C ASP A 289 -3.10 10.77 11.05
N GLY A 290 -1.79 10.83 10.79
CA GLY A 290 -1.00 9.65 10.44
C GLY A 290 -0.84 9.40 8.94
N THR A 291 -1.56 10.13 8.07
CA THR A 291 -1.34 10.07 6.61
C THR A 291 0.10 10.46 6.29
N ALA A 292 0.77 9.70 5.42
CA ALA A 292 2.14 10.00 5.02
C ALA A 292 2.22 11.37 4.32
N CYS A 293 3.21 12.17 4.67
CA CYS A 293 3.47 13.45 4.01
C CYS A 293 4.91 13.51 3.52
N ARG A 294 5.36 14.70 3.10
CA ARG A 294 6.70 14.89 2.55
C ARG A 294 7.76 14.52 3.60
N ASP A 295 8.67 13.62 3.23
CA ASP A 295 9.83 13.22 4.02
C ASP A 295 10.76 14.42 4.28
N ASP A 296 11.12 14.67 5.54
CA ASP A 296 12.09 15.69 5.95
C ASP A 296 13.56 15.27 5.75
N GLY A 297 13.78 14.05 5.30
CA GLY A 297 15.08 13.43 5.06
C GLY A 297 15.75 12.91 6.33
N ASN A 298 15.06 12.91 7.47
CA ASN A 298 15.58 12.44 8.74
C ASN A 298 14.95 11.09 9.12
N ALA A 299 15.75 10.03 9.03
CA ALA A 299 15.31 8.67 9.39
C ALA A 299 14.86 8.50 10.86
N CYS A 300 15.09 9.49 11.73
CA CYS A 300 14.70 9.49 13.13
C CYS A 300 13.45 10.31 13.44
N THR A 301 12.74 10.79 12.43
CA THR A 301 11.41 11.39 12.52
C THR A 301 10.40 10.54 11.74
N ASP A 302 9.13 10.66 12.10
CA ASP A 302 8.04 10.08 11.33
C ASP A 302 7.33 11.20 10.56
N ASP A 303 7.28 11.12 9.23
CA ASP A 303 6.66 12.14 8.37
C ASP A 303 5.18 11.85 8.18
N ARG A 304 4.35 12.52 8.99
CA ARG A 304 2.91 12.30 8.97
C ARG A 304 2.12 13.56 9.19
N CYS A 305 0.92 13.58 8.63
CA CYS A 305 -0.04 14.63 8.89
C CYS A 305 -0.46 14.63 10.37
N SER A 306 -0.46 15.81 10.95
CA SER A 306 -1.00 16.09 12.28
C SER A 306 -1.73 17.43 12.25
N ALA A 307 -3.02 17.42 12.54
CA ALA A 307 -3.88 18.61 12.56
C ALA A 307 -3.86 19.43 11.25
N GLY A 308 -3.78 18.74 10.09
CA GLY A 308 -3.77 19.39 8.77
C GLY A 308 -2.43 19.99 8.36
N ALA A 309 -1.33 19.68 9.07
CA ALA A 309 0.01 20.05 8.66
C ALA A 309 0.92 18.83 8.65
N CYS A 310 1.92 18.82 7.76
CA CYS A 310 2.96 17.80 7.79
C CYS A 310 3.81 18.02 9.05
N ALA A 311 3.87 17.00 9.90
CA ALA A 311 4.63 17.01 11.14
C ALA A 311 5.69 15.91 11.10
N HIS A 312 6.80 16.16 11.81
CA HIS A 312 7.96 15.27 11.87
C HIS A 312 8.29 14.92 13.32
N PRO A 313 7.36 14.31 14.09
CA PRO A 313 7.65 13.90 15.46
C PRO A 313 8.83 12.92 15.52
N ALA A 314 9.68 13.10 16.54
CA ALA A 314 10.79 12.20 16.80
C ALA A 314 10.30 10.77 17.03
N ARG A 315 10.97 9.82 16.36
CA ARG A 315 10.83 8.39 16.65
C ARG A 315 11.29 8.08 18.07
N ALA A 316 10.85 6.94 18.59
CA ALA A 316 11.26 6.47 19.91
C ALA A 316 12.79 6.36 20.02
N ASN A 317 13.31 6.73 21.19
CA ASN A 317 14.73 6.56 21.49
C ASN A 317 15.12 5.07 21.39
N GLY A 318 16.20 4.78 20.67
CA GLY A 318 16.65 3.42 20.43
C GLY A 318 16.17 2.78 19.13
N THR A 319 15.26 3.42 18.38
CA THR A 319 14.92 2.98 17.01
C THR A 319 16.17 2.97 16.13
N ALA A 320 16.35 1.94 15.32
CA ALA A 320 17.49 1.86 14.40
C ALA A 320 17.44 2.99 13.36
N CYS A 321 18.60 3.52 13.00
CA CYS A 321 18.76 4.51 11.95
C CYS A 321 19.90 4.07 11.00
N PRO A 322 20.17 4.81 9.91
CA PRO A 322 21.21 4.43 8.96
C PRO A 322 22.56 4.20 9.66
N ASP A 323 23.19 3.07 9.30
CA ASP A 323 24.51 2.65 9.80
C ASP A 323 25.58 3.63 9.31
N ASP A 324 26.47 4.11 10.20
CA ASP A 324 27.59 4.98 9.85
C ASP A 324 28.77 4.23 9.20
N GLY A 325 28.62 2.92 9.01
CA GLY A 325 29.63 2.01 8.47
C GLY A 325 30.66 1.59 9.50
N ASN A 326 30.52 1.99 10.78
CA ASN A 326 31.46 1.65 11.84
C ASN A 326 30.87 0.55 12.73
N ALA A 327 31.42 -0.66 12.63
CA ALA A 327 30.98 -1.80 13.47
C ALA A 327 31.15 -1.58 15.00
N CYS A 328 31.85 -0.50 15.40
CA CYS A 328 32.07 -0.11 16.79
C CYS A 328 31.17 1.01 17.31
N THR A 329 30.13 1.39 16.58
CA THR A 329 29.04 2.26 17.02
C THR A 329 27.73 1.49 17.09
N ASN A 330 26.74 2.06 17.76
CA ASN A 330 25.37 1.56 17.77
C ASN A 330 24.46 2.64 17.21
N ASP A 331 24.06 2.49 15.96
CA ASP A 331 23.25 3.48 15.23
C ASP A 331 21.81 3.46 15.72
N ARG A 332 21.38 4.54 16.36
CA ARG A 332 20.04 4.65 16.91
C ARG A 332 19.56 6.08 17.00
N CYS A 333 18.25 6.25 16.96
CA CYS A 333 17.61 7.52 17.20
C CYS A 333 17.68 7.92 18.67
N THR A 334 18.00 9.18 18.94
CA THR A 334 17.90 9.83 20.25
C THR A 334 17.42 11.26 20.06
N GLY A 335 16.27 11.60 20.62
CA GLY A 335 15.71 12.95 20.53
C GLY A 335 15.43 13.42 19.10
N GLY A 336 15.06 12.49 18.21
CA GLY A 336 14.80 12.80 16.79
C GLY A 336 16.05 12.91 15.91
N ALA A 337 17.24 12.65 16.44
CA ALA A 337 18.48 12.61 15.65
C ALA A 337 19.07 11.20 15.62
N CYS A 338 19.63 10.80 14.48
CA CYS A 338 20.44 9.59 14.39
C CYS A 338 21.76 9.85 15.11
N VAL A 339 22.05 9.05 16.14
CA VAL A 339 23.29 9.11 16.90
C VAL A 339 24.02 7.78 16.80
N HIS A 340 25.35 7.85 16.86
CA HIS A 340 26.26 6.71 16.71
C HIS A 340 27.12 6.53 17.97
N PRO A 341 26.54 6.31 19.16
CA PRO A 341 27.31 6.11 20.39
C PRO A 341 28.22 4.90 20.27
N ALA A 342 29.47 5.08 20.72
CA ALA A 342 30.47 4.03 20.73
C ALA A 342 29.98 2.80 21.52
N ARG A 343 30.25 1.62 20.98
CA ARG A 343 30.17 0.35 21.71
C ARG A 343 31.22 0.34 22.82
N ALA A 344 30.97 -0.46 23.85
CA ALA A 344 31.90 -0.62 24.95
C ALA A 344 33.26 -1.17 24.46
N ASP A 345 34.33 -0.73 25.12
CA ASP A 345 35.67 -1.24 24.85
C ASP A 345 35.72 -2.76 25.07
N GLY A 346 36.38 -3.45 24.14
CA GLY A 346 36.45 -4.91 24.15
C GLY A 346 35.28 -5.63 23.47
N THR A 347 34.32 -4.90 22.88
CA THR A 347 33.27 -5.53 22.05
C THR A 347 33.90 -6.29 20.88
N ALA A 348 33.51 -7.57 20.69
CA ALA A 348 34.14 -8.46 19.72
C ALA A 348 33.64 -8.27 18.27
N LEU A 349 34.58 -8.15 17.32
CA LEU A 349 34.33 -8.09 15.87
C LEU A 349 34.86 -9.32 15.10
N GLY A 350 35.23 -10.37 15.84
CA GLY A 350 35.85 -11.59 15.30
C GLY A 350 37.38 -11.58 15.33
N GLY A 351 37.99 -12.74 15.58
CA GLY A 351 39.43 -12.87 15.78
C GLY A 351 39.93 -12.00 16.95
N PHE A 352 41.02 -11.27 16.73
CA PHE A 352 41.57 -10.29 17.68
C PHE A 352 41.03 -8.87 17.48
N ARG A 353 40.07 -8.66 16.57
CA ARG A 353 39.49 -7.33 16.31
C ARG A 353 38.48 -6.99 17.40
N ARG A 354 38.64 -5.82 18.01
CA ARG A 354 37.82 -5.28 19.09
C ARG A 354 37.49 -3.82 18.86
N CYS A 355 36.41 -3.38 19.48
CA CYS A 355 36.11 -1.96 19.60
C CYS A 355 36.92 -1.34 20.72
N CYS A 356 37.67 -0.28 20.41
CA CYS A 356 38.42 0.51 21.38
C CYS A 356 38.18 2.00 21.09
N GLY A 357 37.56 2.72 22.02
CA GLY A 357 37.20 4.13 21.86
C GLY A 357 36.29 4.38 20.65
N GLY A 358 35.38 3.44 20.36
CA GLY A 358 34.46 3.53 19.21
C GLY A 358 35.09 3.25 17.84
N ARG A 359 36.29 2.66 17.78
CA ARG A 359 36.94 2.26 16.52
C ARG A 359 37.33 0.79 16.52
N GLU A 360 37.31 0.18 15.34
CA GLU A 360 37.85 -1.16 15.14
C GLU A 360 39.38 -1.15 15.28
N VAL A 361 39.88 -2.02 16.15
CA VAL A 361 41.31 -2.22 16.39
C VAL A 361 41.63 -3.70 16.43
N ASP A 362 42.65 -4.13 15.69
CA ASP A 362 43.24 -5.47 15.81
C ASP A 362 44.24 -5.51 16.98
N LEU A 363 43.86 -6.20 18.05
CA LEU A 363 44.67 -6.29 19.27
C LEU A 363 45.94 -7.14 19.10
N SER A 364 46.10 -7.85 17.98
CA SER A 364 47.28 -8.71 17.72
C SER A 364 48.44 -7.99 17.07
N THR A 365 48.18 -6.86 16.42
CA THR A 365 49.17 -6.12 15.63
C THR A 365 49.29 -4.66 16.07
N ASN A 366 48.23 -4.09 16.64
CA ASN A 366 48.25 -2.70 17.08
C ASN A 366 49.05 -2.57 18.39
N ARG A 367 50.22 -1.96 18.29
CA ARG A 367 51.11 -1.72 19.43
C ARG A 367 50.48 -0.89 20.56
N ASN A 368 49.42 -0.12 20.29
CA ASN A 368 48.76 0.72 21.29
C ASN A 368 47.57 0.03 21.99
N HIS A 369 47.20 -1.16 21.52
CA HIS A 369 46.06 -1.94 22.03
C HIS A 369 46.43 -3.43 22.09
N CYS A 370 47.66 -3.75 22.47
CA CYS A 370 48.17 -5.11 22.41
C CYS A 370 47.52 -5.98 23.51
N GLY A 371 46.57 -6.83 23.15
CA GLY A 371 45.85 -7.73 24.05
C GLY A 371 44.62 -7.12 24.73
N ALA A 372 44.62 -5.81 24.98
CA ALA A 372 43.47 -5.05 25.50
C ALA A 372 43.49 -3.59 25.00
N CYS A 373 42.36 -2.87 25.10
CA CYS A 373 42.24 -1.51 24.61
C CYS A 373 43.03 -0.57 25.51
N GLY A 374 43.81 0.32 24.90
CA GLY A 374 44.67 1.26 25.62
C GLY A 374 45.92 0.63 26.23
N LEU A 375 46.14 -0.68 26.05
CA LEU A 375 47.37 -1.36 26.46
C LEU A 375 48.44 -1.16 25.39
N ALA A 376 49.28 -0.14 25.55
CA ALA A 376 50.34 0.17 24.59
C ALA A 376 51.68 -0.46 24.98
N CYS A 377 52.36 -1.07 24.03
CA CYS A 377 53.74 -1.54 24.23
C CYS A 377 54.68 -0.35 24.36
N ALA A 378 55.73 -0.49 25.17
CA ALA A 378 56.73 0.55 25.30
C ALA A 378 57.37 0.91 23.95
N SER A 379 57.90 2.12 23.87
CA SER A 379 58.56 2.61 22.66
C SER A 379 59.69 1.67 22.25
N GLY A 380 59.68 1.26 20.97
CA GLY A 380 60.63 0.29 20.41
C GLY A 380 60.19 -1.18 20.45
N PHE A 381 59.12 -1.52 21.18
CA PHE A 381 58.63 -2.90 21.30
C PHE A 381 57.35 -3.13 20.48
N SER A 382 57.21 -4.34 19.95
CA SER A 382 56.08 -4.78 19.11
C SER A 382 55.04 -5.58 19.90
N CYS A 383 53.81 -5.57 19.41
CA CYS A 383 52.80 -6.54 19.83
C CYS A 383 53.05 -7.88 19.14
N THR A 384 53.04 -8.97 19.90
CA THR A 384 53.29 -10.32 19.40
C THR A 384 52.19 -11.28 19.89
N VAL A 385 51.94 -12.38 19.19
CA VAL A 385 50.97 -13.40 19.62
C VAL A 385 51.71 -14.53 20.32
N TYR A 386 51.60 -14.60 21.64
CA TYR A 386 52.18 -15.65 22.48
C TYR A 386 51.08 -16.59 22.98
N ALA A 387 51.28 -17.91 22.81
CA ALA A 387 50.30 -18.94 23.19
C ALA A 387 48.86 -18.63 22.69
N GLY A 388 48.75 -18.02 21.51
CA GLY A 388 47.49 -17.64 20.87
C GLY A 388 46.87 -16.35 21.40
N GLN A 389 47.62 -15.51 22.13
CA GLN A 389 47.12 -14.31 22.77
C GLN A 389 48.08 -13.13 22.53
N PRO A 390 47.58 -11.93 22.23
CA PRO A 390 48.46 -10.80 21.99
C PRO A 390 49.12 -10.32 23.28
N THR A 391 50.42 -10.06 23.23
CA THR A 391 51.23 -9.62 24.36
C THR A 391 52.42 -8.78 23.87
N CYS A 392 52.73 -7.72 24.60
CA CYS A 392 53.87 -6.85 24.30
C CYS A 392 55.20 -7.54 24.59
N ASP A 393 56.16 -7.38 23.69
CA ASP A 393 57.57 -7.72 23.93
C ASP A 393 58.17 -6.73 24.96
N CYS A 394 59.11 -7.21 25.78
CA CYS A 394 59.82 -6.46 26.81
C CYS A 394 61.28 -6.88 27.01
N GLY A 395 61.85 -7.67 26.09
CA GLY A 395 63.24 -8.13 26.19
C GLY A 395 63.60 -8.69 27.58
N ALA A 396 64.46 -7.99 28.31
CA ALA A 396 64.94 -8.40 29.63
C ALA A 396 64.63 -7.40 30.77
N ALA A 397 63.90 -6.29 30.49
CA ALA A 397 63.74 -5.21 31.46
C ALA A 397 62.26 -4.89 31.73
N ASN A 398 61.85 -4.93 33.01
CA ASN A 398 60.48 -4.62 33.43
C ASN A 398 60.04 -3.19 33.08
N SER A 399 60.96 -2.24 32.95
CA SER A 399 60.66 -0.87 32.54
C SER A 399 60.09 -0.75 31.12
N GLN A 400 60.08 -1.86 30.36
CA GLN A 400 59.57 -1.95 29.00
C GLN A 400 58.11 -2.43 28.96
N CYS A 401 57.54 -2.79 30.11
CA CYS A 401 56.11 -3.10 30.24
C CYS A 401 55.31 -1.87 30.69
N GLN A 402 54.10 -1.71 30.14
CA GLN A 402 53.21 -0.63 30.57
C GLN A 402 52.68 -0.85 31.99
N GLY A 403 52.41 0.24 32.72
CA GLY A 403 51.72 0.18 34.02
C GLY A 403 52.60 0.12 35.28
N GLY A 404 53.93 0.19 35.18
CA GLY A 404 54.80 0.21 36.36
C GLY A 404 54.91 -1.17 37.03
N THR A 405 54.79 -1.26 38.35
CA THR A 405 55.02 -2.50 39.13
C THR A 405 53.97 -3.60 38.90
N ASP A 406 52.85 -3.27 38.26
CA ASP A 406 51.74 -4.21 38.02
C ASP A 406 52.01 -5.14 36.82
N TRP A 407 53.13 -4.92 36.13
CA TRP A 407 53.55 -5.74 35.00
C TRP A 407 55.00 -6.18 35.15
N VAL A 408 55.27 -7.44 34.84
CA VAL A 408 56.61 -8.04 34.92
C VAL A 408 57.03 -8.56 33.56
N CYS A 409 58.26 -8.26 33.14
CA CYS A 409 58.83 -8.87 31.95
C CYS A 409 59.26 -10.30 32.28
N SER A 410 58.71 -11.28 31.55
CA SER A 410 59.19 -12.65 31.69
C SER A 410 60.52 -12.80 30.97
N THR A 411 61.63 -12.82 31.72
CA THR A 411 62.99 -12.96 31.13
C THR A 411 63.19 -14.25 30.33
N THR A 412 62.37 -15.27 30.58
CA THR A 412 62.39 -16.54 29.83
C THR A 412 61.73 -16.41 28.47
N TYR A 413 60.68 -15.59 28.35
CA TYR A 413 59.83 -15.52 27.16
C TYR A 413 59.90 -14.18 26.42
N GLY A 414 60.51 -13.15 27.03
CA GLY A 414 60.64 -11.81 26.46
C GLY A 414 59.33 -11.03 26.35
N VAL A 415 58.28 -11.40 27.10
CA VAL A 415 56.96 -10.75 27.00
C VAL A 415 56.46 -10.24 28.35
N CYS A 416 55.68 -9.16 28.32
CA CYS A 416 55.07 -8.55 29.50
C CYS A 416 53.96 -9.43 30.08
N ALA A 417 54.00 -9.62 31.39
CA ALA A 417 52.97 -10.33 32.13
C ALA A 417 52.21 -9.41 33.09
N CYS A 418 50.89 -9.52 33.15
CA CYS A 418 50.07 -8.77 34.12
C CYS A 418 50.10 -9.42 35.50
N LEU A 419 50.00 -8.61 36.56
CA LEU A 419 49.83 -9.07 37.93
C LEU A 419 48.46 -8.62 38.46
N SER A 420 47.68 -9.58 38.98
CA SER A 420 46.50 -9.38 39.85
C SER A 420 45.62 -8.14 39.59
N GLY A 421 45.15 -7.96 38.35
CA GLY A 421 44.18 -6.90 38.01
C GLY A 421 44.75 -5.62 37.39
N GLY A 422 46.05 -5.57 37.08
CA GLY A 422 46.69 -4.46 36.35
C GLY A 422 46.23 -4.26 34.89
N CYS A 423 45.09 -4.83 34.49
CA CYS A 423 44.55 -4.70 33.15
C CYS A 423 43.73 -3.42 32.99
N PRO A 424 43.64 -2.88 31.75
CA PRO A 424 42.72 -1.79 31.44
C PRO A 424 41.27 -2.13 31.80
N ALA A 425 40.44 -1.10 31.97
CA ALA A 425 39.02 -1.26 32.28
C ALA A 425 38.33 -2.21 31.26
N GLY A 426 37.56 -3.16 31.78
CA GLY A 426 36.86 -4.19 31.01
C GLY A 426 37.70 -5.41 30.64
N ALA A 427 39.04 -5.35 30.73
CA ALA A 427 39.90 -6.50 30.51
C ALA A 427 40.20 -7.24 31.84
N ARG A 428 40.54 -8.52 31.74
CA ARG A 428 40.94 -9.36 32.88
C ARG A 428 42.33 -9.97 32.66
N CYS A 429 43.06 -10.14 33.75
CA CYS A 429 44.34 -10.83 33.75
C CYS A 429 44.06 -12.34 33.76
N VAL A 430 44.59 -13.07 32.78
CA VAL A 430 44.36 -14.51 32.63
C VAL A 430 45.63 -15.27 32.99
N ALA A 431 45.52 -16.18 33.96
CA ALA A 431 46.61 -17.03 34.40
C ALA A 431 46.87 -18.18 33.41
N ARG A 432 48.15 -18.43 33.05
CA ARG A 432 48.55 -19.55 32.18
C ARG A 432 49.81 -20.26 32.68
N SER A 433 50.18 -21.38 32.05
CA SER A 433 51.44 -22.09 32.32
C SER A 433 52.70 -21.33 31.84
N GLY A 434 52.61 -20.01 31.70
CA GLY A 434 53.60 -19.08 31.16
C GLY A 434 53.33 -17.68 31.73
N PRO A 435 53.65 -16.59 31.01
CA PRO A 435 53.31 -15.25 31.45
C PRO A 435 51.80 -15.01 31.36
N ASP A 436 51.22 -14.44 32.42
CA ASP A 436 49.83 -14.00 32.48
C ASP A 436 49.64 -12.77 31.59
N TYR A 437 48.48 -12.58 30.96
CA TYR A 437 48.27 -11.45 30.04
C TYR A 437 46.85 -10.91 30.16
N CYS A 438 46.64 -9.69 29.68
CA CYS A 438 45.32 -9.08 29.65
C CYS A 438 44.55 -9.46 28.39
N THR A 439 43.27 -9.77 28.56
CA THR A 439 42.32 -9.99 27.46
C THR A 439 40.93 -9.52 27.89
N TYR A 440 40.10 -9.15 26.92
CA TYR A 440 38.65 -9.02 27.09
C TYR A 440 37.95 -10.36 27.13
#